data_AF-A0A821RM70-F1
#
_entry.id   AF-A0A821RM70-F1
#
_cell.length_a   1.000
_cell.length_b   1.000
_cell.length_c   1.000
_cell.angle_alpha   90.00
_cell.angle_beta   90.00
_cell.angle_gamma   90.00
#
_symmetry.space_group_name_H-M   'P 1'
#
loop_
_entity.id
_entity.type
_entity.pdbx_description
1 polymer ?
#
loop_
_entity_poly.entity_id
_entity_poly.type
_entity_poly.pdbx_seq_one_letter_code
_entity_poly.pdbx_strand_id
1 'polypeptide(L)' 'GSTNITTVAGENGLGTGNHQLNTSYAVCVSKKTGDVYIADTYNHRIQRWSLEQ' A
#
# COMPACT_ATOMS: atom_id res chain seq x y z
N GLY A 1 21.35 10.25 12.79
CA GLY A 1 20.34 9.19 12.78
C GLY A 1 19.72 9.14 11.40
N SER A 2 19.80 8.01 10.71
CA SER A 2 19.19 7.84 9.38
C SER A 2 17.76 7.33 9.54
N THR A 3 16.83 7.88 8.77
CA THR A 3 15.49 7.31 8.62
C THR A 3 15.51 6.49 7.32
N ASN A 4 15.29 5.18 7.41
CA ASN A 4 15.11 4.37 6.21
C ASN A 4 13.67 4.55 5.73
N ILE A 5 13.50 5.10 4.52
CA ILE A 5 12.21 5.24 3.86
C ILE A 5 12.08 4.11 2.84
N THR A 6 10.94 3.42 2.86
CA THR A 6 10.64 2.33 1.93
C THR A 6 9.32 2.62 1.23
N THR A 7 9.30 2.49 -0.09
CA THR A 7 8.07 2.48 -0.89
C THR A 7 7.52 1.05 -0.88
N VAL A 8 6.21 0.91 -0.67
CA VAL A 8 5.57 -0.42 -0.45
C VAL A 8 4.40 -0.69 -1.41
N ALA A 9 3.89 0.34 -2.08
CA ALA A 9 2.81 0.28 -3.05
C ALA A 9 2.87 1.49 -3.99
N GLY A 10 2.30 1.35 -5.20
CA GLY A 10 2.37 2.34 -6.27
C GLY A 10 3.63 2.23 -7.14
N GLU A 11 4.37 1.14 -7.02
CA GLU A 11 5.56 0.87 -7.84
C GLU A 11 5.15 0.53 -9.28
N ASN A 12 6.01 0.82 -10.25
CA ASN A 12 5.80 0.47 -11.67
C ASN A 12 4.51 1.04 -12.30
N GLY A 13 4.00 2.16 -11.78
CA GLY A 13 2.88 2.91 -12.35
C GLY A 13 1.50 2.28 -12.12
N LEU A 14 0.53 2.71 -12.92
CA LEU A 14 -0.85 2.22 -12.84
C LEU A 14 -0.92 0.75 -13.26
N GLY A 15 -1.55 -0.10 -12.44
CA GLY A 15 -1.70 -1.51 -12.77
C GLY A 15 -2.34 -2.35 -11.66
N THR A 16 -2.45 -3.65 -11.91
CA THR A 16 -3.12 -4.63 -11.04
C THR A 16 -2.13 -5.55 -10.31
N GLY A 17 -0.82 -5.39 -10.51
CA GLY A 17 0.21 -6.16 -9.80
C GLY A 17 0.20 -5.91 -8.29
N ASN A 18 0.87 -6.78 -7.52
CA ASN A 18 0.87 -6.75 -6.06
C ASN A 18 1.38 -5.44 -5.45
N HIS A 19 2.23 -4.71 -6.16
CA HIS A 19 2.82 -3.44 -5.71
C HIS A 19 2.33 -2.26 -6.55
N GLN A 20 1.47 -2.48 -7.52
CA GLN A 20 0.86 -1.43 -8.34
C GLN A 20 -0.46 -0.96 -7.72
N LEU A 21 -0.86 0.26 -8.05
CA LEU A 21 -2.13 0.85 -7.66
C LEU A 21 -2.82 1.39 -8.91
N ASN A 22 -4.14 1.54 -8.85
CA ASN A 22 -4.93 2.18 -9.89
C ASN A 22 -5.88 3.18 -9.24
N THR A 23 -5.46 4.45 -9.28
CA THR A 23 -6.24 5.60 -8.77
C THR A 23 -6.79 5.32 -7.36
N SER A 24 -5.89 5.04 -6.41
CA SER A 24 -6.27 4.79 -5.01
C SER A 24 -6.73 6.07 -4.31
N TYR A 25 -7.78 5.99 -3.49
CA TYR A 25 -8.37 7.16 -2.82
C TYR A 25 -8.04 7.28 -1.34
N ALA A 26 -7.71 6.18 -0.66
CA ALA A 26 -7.54 6.19 0.79
C ALA A 26 -6.45 5.23 1.25
N VAL A 27 -5.81 5.61 2.36
CA VAL A 27 -4.85 4.80 3.11
C VAL A 27 -5.19 4.86 4.60
N CYS A 28 -5.05 3.74 5.30
CA CYS A 28 -5.07 3.70 6.75
C CYS A 28 -4.02 2.76 7.30
N VAL A 29 -3.58 3.02 8.54
CA VAL A 29 -2.59 2.21 9.24
C VAL A 29 -3.22 1.60 10.48
N SER A 30 -3.10 0.29 10.62
CA SER A 30 -3.53 -0.42 11.82
C SER A 30 -2.67 0.00 13.00
N LYS A 31 -3.27 0.60 14.04
CA LYS A 31 -2.55 0.95 15.28
C LYS A 31 -2.03 -0.28 16.04
N LYS A 32 -2.62 -1.46 15.81
CA LYS A 32 -2.28 -2.69 16.53
C LYS A 32 -1.12 -3.45 15.89
N THR A 33 -1.10 -3.53 14.56
CA THR A 33 -0.15 -4.35 13.79
C THR A 33 0.81 -3.52 12.95
N GLY A 34 0.50 -2.24 12.71
CA GLY A 34 1.23 -1.39 11.78
C GLY A 34 0.97 -1.71 10.30
N ASP A 35 0.11 -2.70 9.99
CA ASP A 35 -0.29 -2.99 8.61
C ASP A 35 -0.89 -1.76 7.93
N VAL A 36 -0.52 -1.57 6.66
CA VAL A 36 -1.03 -0.51 5.81
C VAL A 36 -2.11 -1.08 4.91
N TYR A 37 -3.28 -0.44 4.89
CA TYR A 37 -4.39 -0.80 4.02
C TYR A 37 -4.64 0.33 3.03
N ILE A 38 -4.77 -0.03 1.75
CA ILE A 38 -4.92 0.91 0.65
C ILE A 38 -6.20 0.56 -0.12
N ALA A 39 -7.07 1.56 -0.30
CA ALA A 39 -8.26 1.45 -1.13
C ALA A 39 -7.89 1.67 -2.60
N ASP A 40 -7.53 0.59 -3.29
CA ASP A 40 -7.12 0.57 -4.68
C ASP A 40 -8.36 0.57 -5.60
N THR A 41 -8.93 1.77 -5.75
CA THR A 41 -10.34 1.98 -6.08
C THR A 41 -10.71 1.51 -7.48
N TYR A 42 -9.89 1.80 -8.49
CA TYR A 42 -10.18 1.37 -9.87
C TYR A 42 -9.78 -0.08 -10.14
N ASN A 43 -9.05 -0.71 -9.23
CA ASN A 43 -8.84 -2.16 -9.25
C ASN A 43 -9.90 -2.91 -8.44
N HIS A 44 -10.88 -2.21 -7.86
CA HIS A 44 -11.94 -2.78 -7.03
C HIS A 44 -11.42 -3.68 -5.90
N ARG A 45 -10.28 -3.32 -5.29
CA ARG A 45 -9.63 -4.12 -4.24
C ARG A 45 -9.16 -3.28 -3.06
N ILE A 46 -8.96 -3.96 -1.93
CA ILE A 46 -8.19 -3.43 -0.81
C ILE A 46 -6.86 -4.17 -0.78
N GLN A 47 -5.75 -3.44 -0.85
CA GLN A 47 -4.42 -4.03 -0.65
C GLN A 47 -3.98 -3.87 0.79
N ARG A 48 -3.42 -4.93 1.37
CA ARG A 48 -2.80 -4.92 2.69
C ARG A 48 -1.31 -5.15 2.52
N TRP A 49 -0.51 -4.26 3.09
CA TRP A 49 0.91 -4.45 3.25
C TRP A 49 1.26 -4.61 4.72
N SER A 50 1.96 -5.69 5.05
CA SER A 50 2.35 -6.01 6.42
C SER A 50 3.81 -5.63 6.65
N LEU A 51 4.06 -5.00 7.80
CA LEU A 51 5.41 -4.64 8.26
C LEU A 51 6.21 -5.87 8.73
N GLU A 52 5.53 -6.99 8.98
CA GLU A 52 6.13 -8.31 9.19
C GLU A 52 6.16 -9.07 7.86
N GLN A 53 7.33 -9.15 7.24
CA GLN A 53 7.68 -10.18 6.24
C GLN A 53 8.85 -11.00 6.77
#